data_AF-K2CVI0-F1
#
_entry.id   AF-K2CVI0-F1
#
_cell.length_a   1.000
_cell.length_b   1.000
_cell.length_c   1.000
_cell.angle_alpha   90.00
_cell.angle_beta   90.00
_cell.angle_gamma   90.00
#
_symmetry.space_group_name_H-M   'P 1'
#
loop_
_entity.id
_entity.type
_entity.pdbx_description
1 polymer ?
#
loop_
_entity_poly.entity_id
_entity_poly.type
_entity_poly.pdbx_seq_one_letter_code
_entity_poly.pdbx_strand_id
1 'polypeptide(L)'
;MIASQALITGAFSVTKQVIQLGYLPRLQVWHTSVRETGQIYMPFVNWGLFVLIVLAVLLFKSSSNLAAAYGIAVTLDMLITTILTFFVIRYAWHYPLALCLVATSVFFVVDLAFFSSNLLKLLDGGWFPLLIAAGVFTVMLTWKDGRRLLNKKLAADAIDLNSFLEAVFVSPPTR
;
A
#
# COMPACT_ATOMS: atom_id res chain seq x y z
N MET A 1 -10.00 6.86 -21.47
CA MET A 1 -8.85 7.71 -21.10
C MET A 1 -8.96 8.30 -19.69
N ILE A 2 -10.13 8.81 -19.27
CA ILE A 2 -10.30 9.38 -17.93
C ILE A 2 -10.10 8.31 -16.83
N ALA A 3 -10.69 7.13 -16.98
CA ALA A 3 -10.57 6.04 -16.00
C ALA A 3 -9.13 5.54 -15.80
N SER A 4 -8.35 5.40 -16.87
CA SER A 4 -6.95 4.96 -16.79
C SER A 4 -6.06 6.00 -16.12
N GLN A 5 -6.30 7.29 -16.38
CA GLN A 5 -5.54 8.38 -15.75
C GLN A 5 -5.86 8.51 -14.25
N ALA A 6 -7.12 8.29 -13.85
CA ALA A 6 -7.52 8.24 -12.45
C ALA A 6 -6.84 7.07 -11.70
N LEU A 7 -6.78 5.89 -12.31
CA LEU A 7 -6.10 4.71 -11.73
C LEU A 7 -4.60 4.94 -11.52
N ILE A 8 -3.91 5.50 -12.52
CA ILE A 8 -2.47 5.82 -12.43
C ILE A 8 -2.21 6.85 -11.32
N THR A 9 -3.03 7.90 -11.27
CA THR A 9 -2.92 8.95 -10.24
C THR A 9 -3.20 8.37 -8.84
N GLY A 10 -4.19 7.48 -8.72
CA GLY A 10 -4.48 6.75 -7.48
C GLY A 10 -3.30 5.89 -7.02
N ALA A 11 -2.68 5.14 -7.93
CA ALA A 11 -1.49 4.33 -7.64
C ALA A 11 -0.30 5.19 -7.16
N PHE A 12 -0.08 6.37 -7.77
CA PHE A 12 0.93 7.32 -7.31
C PHE A 12 0.64 7.85 -5.90
N SER A 13 -0.62 8.18 -5.60
CA SER A 13 -1.03 8.63 -4.26
C SER A 13 -0.78 7.56 -3.19
N VAL A 14 -1.23 6.32 -3.44
CA VAL A 14 -1.01 5.19 -2.52
C VAL A 14 0.49 4.92 -2.34
N THR A 15 1.27 4.91 -3.42
CA THR A 15 2.72 4.72 -3.34
C THR A 15 3.38 5.80 -2.47
N LYS A 16 2.96 7.06 -2.61
CA LYS A 16 3.45 8.16 -1.76
C LYS A 16 3.13 7.91 -0.28
N GLN A 17 1.92 7.48 0.05
CA GLN A 17 1.53 7.17 1.43
C GLN A 17 2.36 6.01 2.00
N VAL A 18 2.62 4.97 1.20
CA VAL A 18 3.47 3.84 1.58
C VAL A 18 4.92 4.28 1.83
N ILE A 19 5.47 5.20 1.04
CA ILE A 19 6.81 5.80 1.25
C ILE A 19 6.83 6.62 2.55
N GLN A 20 5.76 7.36 2.86
CA GLN A 20 5.66 8.15 4.11
C GLN A 20 5.58 7.26 5.36
N LEU A 21 4.83 6.17 5.28
CA LEU A 21 4.83 5.09 6.29
C LEU A 21 6.16 4.34 6.31
N GLY A 22 6.97 4.49 5.26
CA GLY A 22 8.32 3.99 5.16
C GLY A 22 8.43 2.49 4.84
N TYR A 23 7.40 1.95 4.20
CA TYR A 23 7.43 0.60 3.65
C TYR A 23 8.15 0.54 2.29
N LEU A 24 8.47 1.69 1.68
CA LEU A 24 9.23 1.75 0.41
C LEU A 24 10.36 2.79 0.47
N PRO A 25 11.41 2.64 -0.38
CA PRO A 25 12.42 3.67 -0.57
C PRO A 25 11.79 4.96 -1.07
N ARG A 26 12.45 6.09 -0.82
CA ARG A 26 12.09 7.34 -1.48
C ARG A 26 12.33 7.19 -2.98
N LEU A 27 11.24 7.07 -3.74
CA LEU A 27 11.28 7.05 -5.20
C LEU A 27 11.38 8.48 -5.73
N GLN A 28 12.04 8.65 -6.88
CA GLN A 28 12.11 9.95 -7.56
C GLN A 28 10.71 10.37 -8.00
N VAL A 29 10.21 11.46 -7.41
CA VAL A 29 8.96 12.10 -7.81
C VAL A 29 9.28 13.25 -8.73
N TRP A 30 8.77 13.19 -9.95
CA TRP A 30 8.90 14.27 -10.93
C TRP A 30 7.66 15.14 -10.82
N HIS A 31 7.87 16.40 -10.42
CA HIS A 31 6.80 17.39 -10.38
C HIS A 31 6.69 18.00 -11.78
N THR A 32 5.73 17.53 -12.58
CA THR A 32 5.55 17.98 -13.96
C THR A 32 4.97 19.41 -14.05
N SER A 33 4.44 19.96 -12.94
CA SER A 33 3.98 21.35 -12.89
C SER A 33 4.34 22.02 -11.55
N VAL A 34 4.89 23.22 -11.64
CA VAL A 34 5.26 24.09 -10.50
C VAL A 34 4.02 24.69 -9.79
N ARG A 35 2.84 24.62 -10.41
CA ARG A 35 1.60 25.26 -9.93
C ARG A 35 0.53 24.29 -9.43
N GLU A 36 0.64 23.00 -9.71
CA GLU A 36 -0.36 21.99 -9.38
C GLU A 36 0.31 20.82 -8.66
N THR A 37 0.27 20.83 -7.32
CA THR A 37 0.76 19.73 -6.46
C THR A 37 0.11 18.38 -6.77
N GLY A 38 -0.97 18.35 -7.57
CA GLY A 38 -1.69 17.16 -8.01
C GLY A 38 -1.08 16.39 -9.20
N GLN A 39 -0.17 17.00 -9.98
CA GLN A 39 0.48 16.30 -11.11
C GLN A 39 1.82 15.68 -10.68
N ILE A 40 1.70 14.60 -9.90
CA ILE A 40 2.81 13.78 -9.44
C ILE A 40 3.07 12.72 -10.50
N TYR A 41 4.26 12.71 -11.11
CA TYR A 41 4.68 11.62 -11.99
C TYR A 41 5.77 10.78 -11.31
N MET A 42 5.54 9.48 -11.17
CA MET A 42 6.53 8.53 -10.67
C MET A 42 6.90 7.55 -11.78
N PRO A 43 8.04 7.74 -12.48
CA PRO A 43 8.40 6.92 -13.63
C PRO A 43 8.51 5.44 -13.27
N PHE A 44 9.07 5.11 -12.10
CA PHE A 44 9.20 3.72 -11.63
C PHE A 44 7.84 3.03 -11.48
N VAL A 45 6.86 3.73 -10.87
CA VAL A 45 5.51 3.19 -10.67
C VAL A 45 4.79 3.07 -12.02
N ASN A 46 4.94 4.06 -12.90
CA ASN A 46 4.31 4.05 -14.22
C ASN A 46 4.81 2.87 -15.07
N TRP A 47 6.13 2.67 -15.14
CA TRP A 47 6.73 1.54 -15.85
C TRP A 47 6.36 0.20 -15.19
N GLY A 48 6.32 0.14 -13.86
CA GLY A 48 5.86 -1.04 -13.14
C GLY A 48 4.41 -1.41 -13.50
N LEU A 49 3.50 -0.44 -13.48
CA LEU A 49 2.11 -0.63 -13.90
C LEU A 49 2.01 -1.10 -15.35
N PHE A 50 2.80 -0.49 -16.26
CA PHE A 50 2.84 -0.91 -17.66
C PHE A 50 3.25 -2.38 -17.81
N VAL A 51 4.34 -2.79 -17.16
CA VAL A 51 4.81 -4.19 -17.18
C VAL A 51 3.76 -5.14 -16.60
N LEU A 52 3.14 -4.80 -15.47
CA LEU A 52 2.10 -5.62 -14.85
C LEU A 52 0.87 -5.78 -15.75
N ILE A 53 0.44 -4.70 -16.42
CA ILE A 53 -0.69 -4.75 -17.36
C ILE A 53 -0.34 -5.61 -18.57
N VAL A 54 0.85 -5.45 -19.16
CA VAL A 54 1.30 -6.27 -20.29
C VAL A 54 1.36 -7.74 -19.90
N LEU A 55 1.93 -8.07 -18.73
CA LEU A 55 1.96 -9.44 -18.20
C LEU A 55 0.55 -10.00 -17.99
N ALA A 56 -0.37 -9.22 -17.42
CA ALA A 56 -1.76 -9.64 -17.21
C ALA A 56 -2.46 -9.95 -18.55
N VAL A 57 -2.30 -9.09 -19.56
CA VAL A 57 -2.90 -9.28 -20.88
C VAL A 57 -2.34 -10.52 -21.57
N LEU A 58 -1.02 -10.73 -21.51
CA LEU A 58 -0.36 -11.88 -22.12
C LEU A 58 -0.71 -13.21 -21.43
N LEU A 59 -0.85 -13.21 -20.10
CA LEU A 59 -1.15 -14.41 -19.33
C LEU A 59 -2.62 -14.83 -19.47
N PHE A 60 -3.54 -13.87 -19.36
CA PHE A 60 -4.96 -14.20 -19.32
C PHE A 60 -5.54 -14.46 -20.69
N LYS A 61 -5.21 -13.66 -21.71
CA LYS A 61 -5.76 -13.66 -23.09
C LYS A 61 -7.29 -13.64 -23.24
N SER A 62 -8.03 -14.04 -22.22
CA SER A 62 -9.47 -14.21 -22.10
C SER A 62 -9.99 -13.28 -21.00
N SER A 63 -11.03 -12.51 -21.34
CA SER A 63 -11.67 -11.56 -20.45
C SER A 63 -12.29 -12.23 -19.22
N SER A 64 -12.69 -13.51 -19.31
CA SER A 64 -13.32 -14.25 -18.22
C SER A 64 -12.37 -14.44 -17.03
N ASN A 65 -11.14 -14.86 -17.31
CA ASN A 65 -10.16 -15.15 -16.25
C ASN A 65 -9.62 -13.86 -15.63
N LEU A 66 -9.49 -12.79 -16.43
CA LEU A 66 -9.15 -11.46 -15.94
C LEU A 66 -10.25 -10.89 -15.02
N ALA A 67 -11.52 -11.08 -15.38
CA ALA A 67 -12.65 -10.66 -14.57
C ALA A 67 -12.72 -11.42 -13.24
N ALA A 68 -12.45 -12.73 -13.25
CA ALA A 68 -12.37 -13.54 -12.03
C ALA A 68 -11.24 -13.06 -11.10
N ALA A 69 -10.05 -12.80 -11.65
CA ALA A 69 -8.91 -12.28 -10.90
C ALA A 69 -9.22 -10.92 -10.24
N TYR A 70 -9.81 -10.00 -11.01
CA TYR A 70 -10.26 -8.71 -10.48
C TYR A 70 -11.34 -8.87 -9.40
N GLY A 71 -12.31 -9.76 -9.60
CA GLY A 71 -13.38 -10.04 -8.64
C GLY A 71 -12.85 -10.52 -7.28
N ILE A 72 -11.84 -11.40 -7.28
CA ILE A 72 -11.18 -11.86 -6.04
C ILE A 72 -10.49 -10.70 -5.33
N ALA A 73 -9.73 -9.88 -6.06
CA ALA A 73 -9.02 -8.74 -5.45
C ALA A 73 -10.00 -7.73 -4.83
N VAL A 74 -11.08 -7.39 -5.53
CA VAL A 74 -12.08 -6.42 -5.05
C VAL A 74 -12.88 -6.98 -3.88
N THR A 75 -13.33 -8.23 -3.95
CA THR A 75 -14.10 -8.83 -2.85
C THR A 75 -13.25 -9.03 -1.59
N LEU A 76 -11.96 -9.32 -1.74
CA LEU A 76 -11.02 -9.36 -0.63
C LEU A 76 -10.84 -7.97 0.00
N ASP A 77 -10.66 -6.93 -0.83
CA ASP A 77 -10.55 -5.54 -0.36
C ASP A 77 -11.83 -5.08 0.37
N MET A 78 -13.01 -5.39 -0.18
CA MET A 78 -14.30 -5.13 0.47
C MET A 78 -14.41 -5.85 1.82
N LEU A 79 -14.03 -7.12 1.89
CA LEU A 79 -14.04 -7.88 3.14
C LEU A 79 -13.12 -7.23 4.20
N ILE A 80 -11.91 -6.81 3.81
CA ILE A 80 -10.96 -6.13 4.71
C ILE A 80 -11.53 -4.79 5.18
N THR A 81 -12.10 -3.99 4.27
CA THR A 81 -12.66 -2.68 4.60
C THR A 81 -13.91 -2.78 5.48
N THR A 82 -14.74 -3.83 5.33
CA THR A 82 -15.86 -4.11 6.24
C THR A 82 -15.37 -4.46 7.65
N ILE A 83 -14.31 -5.28 7.76
CA ILE A 83 -13.68 -5.57 9.06
C ILE A 83 -13.10 -4.29 9.68
N LEU A 84 -12.36 -3.49 8.91
CA LEU A 84 -11.80 -2.22 9.39
C LEU A 84 -12.90 -1.23 9.80
N THR A 85 -14.00 -1.17 9.05
CA THR A 85 -15.17 -0.34 9.38
C THR A 85 -15.73 -0.70 10.75
N PHE A 86 -15.83 -1.99 11.08
CA PHE A 86 -16.22 -2.43 12.43
C PHE A 86 -15.29 -1.87 13.51
N PHE A 87 -13.98 -1.97 13.31
CA PHE A 87 -13.01 -1.44 14.26
C PHE A 87 -13.10 0.10 14.38
N VAL A 88 -13.27 0.82 13.27
CA VAL A 88 -13.39 2.28 13.28
C VAL A 88 -14.66 2.72 14.04
N ILE A 89 -15.81 2.16 13.73
CA ILE A 89 -17.08 2.52 14.38
C ILE A 89 -17.01 2.20 15.89
N ARG A 90 -16.40 1.06 16.25
CA ARG A 90 -16.32 0.60 17.64
C ARG A 90 -15.29 1.36 18.48
N TYR A 91 -14.11 1.61 17.94
CA TYR A 91 -12.96 2.13 18.71
C TYR A 91 -12.66 3.60 18.42
N ALA A 92 -12.89 4.10 17.21
CA ALA A 92 -12.68 5.51 16.91
C ALA A 92 -13.93 6.36 17.20
N TRP A 93 -15.12 5.82 16.95
CA TRP A 93 -16.39 6.56 17.14
C TRP A 93 -17.16 6.17 18.41
N HIS A 94 -16.69 5.16 19.14
CA HIS A 94 -17.24 4.74 20.43
C HIS A 94 -18.76 4.41 20.43
N TYR A 95 -19.32 3.96 19.30
CA TYR A 95 -20.74 3.56 19.24
C TYR A 95 -21.03 2.27 20.03
N PRO A 96 -22.30 2.06 20.46
CA PRO A 96 -22.69 0.85 21.18
C PRO A 96 -22.52 -0.39 20.31
N LEU A 97 -22.07 -1.48 20.93
CA LEU A 97 -21.66 -2.72 20.25
C LEU A 97 -22.79 -3.30 19.39
N ALA A 98 -24.03 -3.24 19.87
CA ALA A 98 -25.20 -3.73 19.12
C ALA A 98 -25.38 -3.02 17.77
N LEU A 99 -25.24 -1.69 17.73
CA LEU A 99 -25.39 -0.91 16.50
C LEU A 99 -24.24 -1.18 15.54
N CYS A 100 -23.01 -1.28 16.05
CA CYS A 100 -21.84 -1.66 15.27
C CYS A 100 -22.06 -3.02 14.60
N LEU A 101 -22.46 -4.02 15.41
CA LEU A 101 -22.56 -5.41 14.98
C LEU A 101 -23.67 -5.59 13.95
N VAL A 102 -24.84 -4.99 14.15
CA VAL A 102 -25.96 -5.03 13.18
C VAL A 102 -25.57 -4.34 11.87
N ALA A 103 -24.96 -3.16 11.94
CA ALA A 103 -24.57 -2.42 10.74
C ALA A 103 -23.52 -3.20 9.93
N THR A 104 -22.47 -3.72 10.58
CA THR A 104 -21.38 -4.40 9.87
C THR A 104 -21.69 -5.85 9.51
N SER A 105 -22.57 -6.55 10.25
CA SER A 105 -22.87 -7.95 9.96
C SER A 105 -23.55 -8.13 8.61
N VAL A 106 -24.42 -7.19 8.21
CA VAL A 106 -25.10 -7.25 6.90
C VAL A 106 -24.07 -7.17 5.77
N PHE A 107 -23.17 -6.18 5.83
CA PHE A 107 -22.08 -6.06 4.85
C PHE A 107 -21.16 -7.27 4.88
N PHE A 108 -20.79 -7.74 6.07
CA PHE A 108 -19.89 -8.88 6.22
C PHE A 108 -20.45 -10.16 5.59
N VAL A 109 -21.76 -10.44 5.76
CA VAL A 109 -22.41 -11.60 5.15
C VAL A 109 -22.39 -11.49 3.62
N VAL A 110 -22.69 -10.30 3.08
CA VAL A 110 -22.66 -10.06 1.63
C VAL A 110 -21.24 -10.24 1.09
N ASP A 111 -20.25 -9.59 1.71
CA ASP A 111 -18.85 -9.69 1.31
C ASP A 111 -18.33 -11.13 1.39
N LEU A 112 -18.70 -11.86 2.45
CA LEU A 112 -18.30 -13.26 2.61
C LEU A 112 -18.92 -14.15 1.54
N ALA A 113 -20.17 -13.92 1.15
CA ALA A 113 -20.84 -14.65 0.08
C ALA A 113 -20.16 -14.37 -1.28
N PHE A 114 -19.88 -13.10 -1.59
CA PHE A 114 -19.17 -12.71 -2.80
C PHE A 114 -17.74 -13.25 -2.83
N PHE A 115 -17.01 -13.15 -1.72
CA PHE A 115 -15.64 -13.66 -1.60
C PHE A 115 -15.61 -15.18 -1.79
N SER A 116 -16.52 -15.92 -1.16
CA SER A 116 -16.61 -17.38 -1.31
C SER A 116 -16.93 -17.80 -2.75
N SER A 117 -17.82 -17.08 -3.42
CA SER A 117 -18.16 -17.31 -4.84
C SER A 117 -16.97 -17.04 -5.77
N ASN A 118 -16.19 -16.00 -5.47
CA ASN A 118 -14.99 -15.67 -6.24
C ASN A 118 -13.81 -16.61 -5.94
N LEU A 119 -13.72 -17.16 -4.72
CA LEU A 119 -12.66 -18.08 -4.31
C LEU A 119 -12.66 -19.38 -5.13
N LEU A 120 -13.82 -19.83 -5.59
CA LEU A 120 -13.94 -20.99 -6.49
C LEU A 120 -13.19 -20.78 -7.81
N LYS A 121 -13.08 -19.53 -8.28
CA LYS A 121 -12.40 -19.14 -9.52
C LYS A 121 -10.91 -18.81 -9.30
N LEU A 122 -10.38 -19.09 -8.11
CA LEU A 122 -8.98 -18.81 -7.78
C LEU A 122 -8.01 -19.62 -8.66
N LEU A 123 -8.37 -20.86 -8.97
CA LEU A 123 -7.60 -21.74 -9.86
C LEU A 123 -7.67 -21.30 -11.32
N ASP A 124 -8.78 -20.68 -11.74
CA ASP A 124 -8.99 -20.20 -13.11
C ASP A 124 -8.31 -18.86 -13.42
N GLY A 125 -7.65 -18.25 -12.43
CA GLY A 125 -6.94 -16.98 -12.65
C GLY A 125 -6.71 -16.11 -11.42
N GLY A 126 -7.43 -16.35 -10.32
CA GLY A 126 -7.31 -15.55 -9.11
C GLY A 126 -5.93 -15.54 -8.45
N TRP A 127 -5.11 -16.55 -8.70
CA TRP A 127 -3.76 -16.64 -8.14
C TRP A 127 -2.82 -15.53 -8.63
N PHE A 128 -3.05 -14.95 -9.81
CA PHE A 128 -2.15 -13.95 -10.39
C PHE A 128 -2.10 -12.63 -9.60
N PRO A 129 -3.23 -11.94 -9.32
CA PRO A 129 -3.21 -10.72 -8.51
C PRO A 129 -2.72 -10.99 -7.09
N LEU A 130 -3.02 -12.18 -6.53
CA LEU A 130 -2.49 -12.62 -5.24
C LEU A 130 -0.97 -12.75 -5.25
N LEU A 131 -0.39 -13.28 -6.33
CA LEU A 131 1.07 -13.38 -6.48
C LEU A 131 1.71 -12.00 -6.57
N ILE A 132 1.13 -11.07 -7.35
CA ILE A 132 1.63 -9.69 -7.42
C ILE A 132 1.56 -9.03 -6.05
N ALA A 133 0.42 -9.16 -5.35
CA ALA A 133 0.24 -8.62 -4.02
C ALA A 133 1.28 -9.18 -3.03
N ALA A 134 1.51 -10.50 -3.05
CA ALA A 134 2.53 -11.16 -2.23
C ALA A 134 3.95 -10.68 -2.55
N GLY A 135 4.28 -10.49 -3.84
CA GLY A 135 5.58 -9.96 -4.28
C GLY A 135 5.82 -8.53 -3.78
N VAL A 136 4.85 -7.64 -3.99
CA VAL A 136 4.90 -6.25 -3.49
C VAL A 136 4.98 -6.23 -1.97
N PHE A 137 4.19 -7.04 -1.28
CA PHE A 137 4.21 -7.15 0.18
C PHE A 137 5.58 -7.62 0.70
N THR A 138 6.20 -8.59 0.02
CA THR A 138 7.55 -9.08 0.36
C THR A 138 8.59 -7.98 0.22
N VAL A 139 8.54 -7.18 -0.86
CA VAL A 139 9.41 -6.01 -1.02
C VAL A 139 9.20 -5.01 0.11
N MET A 140 7.96 -4.73 0.48
CA MET A 140 7.64 -3.80 1.58
C MET A 140 8.18 -4.26 2.94
N LEU A 141 8.01 -5.55 3.25
CA LEU A 141 8.54 -6.14 4.49
C LEU A 141 10.07 -6.10 4.51
N THR A 142 10.69 -6.52 3.42
CA THR A 142 12.16 -6.52 3.28
C THR A 142 12.72 -5.12 3.47
N TRP A 143 12.06 -4.10 2.90
CA TRP A 143 12.47 -2.71 3.06
C TRP A 143 12.29 -2.19 4.50
N LYS A 144 11.15 -2.50 5.12
CA LYS A 144 10.88 -2.14 6.52
C LYS A 144 11.94 -2.73 7.45
N ASP A 145 12.30 -4.00 7.26
CA ASP A 145 13.33 -4.67 8.05
C ASP A 145 14.72 -4.09 7.78
N GLY A 146 15.06 -3.84 6.51
CA GLY A 146 16.31 -3.18 6.13
C GLY A 146 16.46 -1.80 6.78
N ARG A 147 15.43 -0.95 6.72
CA ARG A 147 15.45 0.36 7.40
C ARG A 147 15.51 0.23 8.91
N ARG A 148 14.82 -0.74 9.51
CA ARG A 148 14.90 -0.99 10.96
C ARG A 148 16.32 -1.36 11.37
N LEU A 149 17.01 -2.20 10.58
CA LEU A 149 18.38 -2.60 10.85
C LEU A 149 19.37 -1.45 10.63
N LEU A 150 19.20 -0.68 9.56
CA LEU A 150 20.02 0.52 9.29
C LEU A 150 19.87 1.55 10.42
N ASN A 151 18.63 1.84 10.85
CA ASN A 151 18.40 2.77 11.95
C ASN A 151 19.03 2.29 13.27
N LYS A 152 19.03 0.97 13.53
CA LYS A 152 19.73 0.40 14.69
C LYS A 152 21.24 0.57 14.61
N LYS A 153 21.84 0.35 13.43
CA LYS A 153 23.29 0.58 13.22
C LYS A 153 23.64 2.06 13.34
N LEU A 154 22.88 2.94 12.70
CA LEU A 154 23.06 4.38 12.81
C LEU A 154 22.92 4.87 14.26
N ALA A 155 22.01 4.31 15.04
CA ALA A 155 21.90 4.64 16.46
C ALA A 155 23.07 4.11 17.31
N ALA A 156 23.72 3.02 16.90
CA ALA A 156 24.88 2.47 17.57
C ALA A 156 26.20 3.18 17.17
N ASP A 157 26.30 3.64 15.92
CA ASP A 157 27.44 4.38 15.37
C ASP A 157 27.32 5.90 15.58
N ALA A 158 26.13 6.39 15.93
CA ALA A 158 25.94 7.78 16.32
C ALA A 158 26.73 8.03 17.61
N ILE A 159 27.71 8.94 17.53
CA ILE A 159 28.42 9.51 18.68
C ILE A 159 27.38 9.89 19.73
N ASP A 160 27.56 9.41 20.97
CA ASP A 160 26.67 9.72 22.08
C ASP A 160 26.49 11.25 22.13
N LEU A 161 25.24 11.72 22.08
CA LEU A 161 24.90 13.14 21.96
C LEU A 161 25.60 13.97 23.04
N ASN A 162 25.84 13.35 24.20
CA ASN A 162 26.61 13.93 25.31
C ASN A 162 28.08 14.16 24.95
N SER A 163 28.73 13.22 24.26
CA SER A 163 30.13 13.35 23.79
C SER A 163 30.25 14.44 22.73
N PHE A 164 29.27 14.55 21.83
CA PHE A 164 29.23 15.61 20.82
C PHE A 164 28.99 16.99 21.47
N LEU A 165 28.06 17.09 22.43
CA LEU A 165 27.81 18.32 23.18
C LEU A 165 29.05 18.74 23.99
N GLU A 166 29.71 17.80 24.68
CA GLU A 166 30.93 18.06 25.45
C GLU A 166 32.08 18.54 24.55
N ALA A 167 32.25 17.95 23.36
CA ALA A 167 33.24 18.41 22.38
C ALA A 167 32.96 19.84 21.85
N VAL A 168 31.69 20.19 21.63
CA VAL A 168 31.26 21.54 21.20
C VAL A 168 31.42 22.58 22.31
N PHE A 169 31.21 22.20 23.58
CA PHE A 169 31.46 23.09 24.73
C PHE A 169 32.95 23.27 25.04
N VAL A 170 33.79 22.26 24.78
CA VAL A 170 35.26 22.34 24.95
C VAL A 170 35.93 23.14 23.82
N SER A 171 35.38 23.10 22.59
CA SER A 171 35.91 23.81 21.43
C SER A 171 34.80 24.57 20.71
N PRO A 172 34.40 25.77 21.19
CA PRO A 172 33.37 26.55 20.52
C PRO A 172 33.84 26.88 19.09
N PRO A 173 33.02 26.60 18.05
CA PRO A 173 33.40 26.91 16.69
C PRO A 173 33.59 28.42 16.55
N THR A 174 34.81 28.84 16.25
CA THR A 174 35.11 30.22 15.86
C THR A 174 34.30 30.54 14.61
N ARG A 175 33.46 31.59 14.72
CA ARG A 175 32.63 32.15 13.66
C ARG A 175 33.37 32.32 12.33
#